data_AF-A0A1E5JN12-F1
#
_entry.id   AF-A0A1E5JN12-F1
#
_cell.length_a   1.000
_cell.length_b   1.000
_cell.length_c   1.000
_cell.angle_alpha   90.00
_cell.angle_beta   90.00
_cell.angle_gamma   90.00
#
_symmetry.space_group_name_H-M   'P 1'
#
loop_
_entity.id
_entity.type
_entity.pdbx_description
1 polymer ?
#
loop_
_entity_poly.entity_id
_entity_poly.type
_entity_poly.pdbx_seq_one_letter_code
_entity_poly.pdbx_strand_id
1 'polypeptide(L)'
;MPNLIEEFTQHPTGNMSTIKCDPWYYQDQCLLIGDAAHGVVPFFGQGMNSAFEDCRILNELLDKYHDDWKKVMPAFYQSRKVNTDAVAQMSMDNFHEIQIDIRDKRFNFKKQLELELMHRYPEDYVSKHVLVMFTNTPYAEAQAQGEFQTKFLNKISDQVERIEEIDWTKVEKNLGNMTKNWQN
;
A
#
# COMPACT_ATOMS: atom_id res chain seq x y z
N MET A 1 22.59 13.17 -16.26
CA MET A 1 23.81 12.55 -15.71
C MET A 1 24.99 12.98 -16.56
N PRO A 2 25.75 14.01 -16.16
CA PRO A 2 26.90 14.48 -16.91
C PRO A 2 28.09 13.51 -16.90
N ASN A 3 28.20 12.61 -15.89
CA ASN A 3 29.35 11.72 -15.70
C ASN A 3 28.98 10.22 -15.73
N LEU A 4 28.15 9.80 -16.71
CA LEU A 4 27.57 8.44 -16.75
C LEU A 4 28.58 7.29 -16.61
N ILE A 5 29.71 7.35 -17.34
CA ILE A 5 30.71 6.27 -17.32
C ILE A 5 31.35 6.15 -15.93
N GLU A 6 31.67 7.29 -15.32
CA GLU A 6 32.26 7.34 -13.99
C GLU A 6 31.27 6.84 -12.94
N GLU A 7 30.03 7.34 -12.96
CA GLU A 7 28.98 6.94 -12.03
C GLU A 7 28.65 5.44 -12.13
N PHE A 8 28.58 4.88 -13.34
CA PHE A 8 28.28 3.46 -13.54
C PHE A 8 29.40 2.53 -13.08
N THR A 9 30.66 2.96 -13.23
CA THR A 9 31.82 2.12 -12.92
C THR A 9 32.27 2.23 -11.47
N GLN A 10 32.06 3.39 -10.83
CA GLN A 10 32.51 3.65 -9.46
C GLN A 10 31.43 3.39 -8.40
N HIS A 11 30.14 3.53 -8.71
CA HIS A 11 29.10 3.27 -7.72
C HIS A 11 28.79 1.77 -7.61
N PRO A 12 28.85 1.19 -6.39
CA PRO A 12 28.56 -0.23 -6.21
C PRO A 12 27.08 -0.53 -6.50
N THR A 13 26.81 -1.67 -7.11
CA THR A 13 25.44 -2.17 -7.29
C THR A 13 24.83 -2.51 -5.93
N GLY A 14 23.71 -1.86 -5.59
CA GLY A 14 22.95 -2.15 -4.38
C GLY A 14 22.20 -3.49 -4.50
N ASN A 15 22.16 -4.25 -3.40
CA ASN A 15 21.30 -5.42 -3.28
C ASN A 15 19.95 -5.00 -2.67
N MET A 16 18.87 -5.57 -3.19
CA MET A 16 17.51 -5.32 -2.69
C MET A 16 16.92 -6.64 -2.17
N SER A 17 16.40 -6.62 -0.96
CA SER A 17 15.74 -7.76 -0.34
C SER A 17 14.56 -7.29 0.51
N THR A 18 13.60 -8.20 0.70
CA THR A 18 12.53 -8.02 1.68
C THR A 18 12.83 -8.88 2.90
N ILE A 19 12.86 -8.29 4.08
CA ILE A 19 13.02 -8.96 5.36
C ILE A 19 11.63 -9.40 5.86
N LYS A 20 11.49 -10.69 6.16
CA LYS A 20 10.31 -11.25 6.80
C LYS A 20 10.74 -12.01 8.05
N CYS A 21 10.36 -11.53 9.22
CA CYS A 21 10.58 -12.21 10.48
C CYS A 21 9.37 -12.10 11.42
N ASP A 22 9.27 -13.05 12.34
CA ASP A 22 8.32 -13.08 13.45
C ASP A 22 8.85 -13.97 14.60
N PRO A 23 8.45 -13.70 15.86
CA PRO A 23 7.91 -12.43 16.35
C PRO A 23 9.00 -11.33 16.36
N TRP A 24 8.61 -10.05 16.45
CA TRP A 24 9.55 -8.93 16.47
C TRP A 24 10.10 -8.58 17.86
N TYR A 25 9.72 -9.33 18.89
CA TYR A 25 10.08 -9.02 20.26
C TYR A 25 10.41 -10.28 21.04
N TYR A 26 11.20 -10.10 22.09
CA TYR A 26 11.51 -11.13 23.07
C TYR A 26 11.24 -10.59 24.48
N GLN A 27 10.21 -11.16 25.12
CA GLN A 27 9.76 -10.73 26.45
C GLN A 27 9.55 -9.20 26.49
N ASP A 28 10.12 -8.53 27.48
CA ASP A 28 10.21 -7.07 27.63
C ASP A 28 11.65 -6.56 27.41
N GLN A 29 12.49 -7.34 26.74
CA GLN A 29 13.93 -7.06 26.63
C GLN A 29 14.35 -6.49 25.28
N CYS A 30 13.67 -6.87 24.19
CA CYS A 30 14.05 -6.50 22.84
C CYS A 30 12.82 -6.35 21.96
N LEU A 31 12.80 -5.30 21.15
CA LEU A 31 11.80 -5.04 20.12
C LEU A 31 12.51 -4.57 18.84
N LEU A 32 12.19 -5.19 17.71
CA LEU A 32 12.60 -4.76 16.37
C LEU A 32 11.57 -3.78 15.80
N ILE A 33 12.05 -2.73 15.13
CA ILE A 33 11.22 -1.73 14.41
C ILE A 33 11.89 -1.35 13.09
N GLY A 34 11.13 -0.77 12.16
CA GLY A 34 11.63 -0.33 10.86
C GLY A 34 12.26 -1.47 10.05
N ASP A 35 13.31 -1.17 9.29
CA ASP A 35 13.96 -2.13 8.39
C ASP A 35 14.49 -3.39 9.10
N ALA A 36 14.83 -3.29 10.39
CA ALA A 36 15.26 -4.44 11.19
C ALA A 36 14.14 -5.47 11.40
N ALA A 37 12.89 -5.04 11.36
CA ALA A 37 11.70 -5.88 11.50
C ALA A 37 11.07 -6.24 10.14
N HIS A 38 11.08 -5.30 9.19
CA HIS A 38 10.30 -5.41 7.95
C HIS A 38 10.89 -4.66 6.77
N GLY A 39 12.22 -4.61 6.62
CA GLY A 39 12.86 -3.99 5.45
C GLY A 39 12.21 -4.45 4.14
N VAL A 40 11.78 -3.49 3.31
CA VAL A 40 11.06 -3.75 2.05
C VAL A 40 11.85 -3.26 0.86
N VAL A 41 11.68 -3.91 -0.28
CA VAL A 41 12.16 -3.38 -1.56
C VAL A 41 11.57 -1.99 -1.83
N PRO A 42 12.29 -1.08 -2.52
CA PRO A 42 11.93 0.34 -2.55
C PRO A 42 10.91 0.71 -3.63
N PHE A 43 10.22 -0.26 -4.23
CA PHE A 43 9.38 0.00 -5.40
C PHE A 43 8.10 0.78 -5.09
N PHE A 44 7.64 0.79 -3.83
CA PHE A 44 6.51 1.62 -3.41
C PHE A 44 6.89 2.89 -2.64
N GLY A 45 8.19 3.11 -2.38
CA GLY A 45 8.66 4.30 -1.65
C GLY A 45 8.20 4.41 -0.19
N GLN A 46 7.75 3.31 0.42
CA GLN A 46 7.12 3.34 1.76
C GLN A 46 8.00 2.85 2.92
N GLY A 47 9.24 2.40 2.69
CA GLY A 47 10.11 1.88 3.76
C GLY A 47 10.32 2.89 4.91
N MET A 48 10.79 4.10 4.58
CA MET A 48 10.98 5.18 5.56
C MET A 48 9.67 5.60 6.24
N ASN A 49 8.58 5.77 5.47
CA ASN A 49 7.30 6.20 6.02
C ASN A 49 6.72 5.15 6.98
N SER A 50 6.80 3.86 6.63
CA SER A 50 6.40 2.74 7.48
C SER A 50 7.23 2.68 8.76
N ALA A 51 8.54 2.93 8.68
CA ALA A 51 9.43 2.99 9.84
C ALA A 51 9.12 4.20 10.75
N PHE A 52 8.77 5.36 10.21
CA PHE A 52 8.32 6.48 11.04
C PHE A 52 6.94 6.25 11.65
N GLU A 53 6.05 5.56 10.92
CA GLU A 53 4.76 5.14 11.45
C GLU A 53 4.93 4.17 12.64
N ASP A 54 5.91 3.27 12.59
CA ASP A 54 6.27 2.42 13.74
C ASP A 54 6.62 3.27 14.97
N CYS A 55 7.45 4.31 14.83
CA CYS A 55 7.80 5.18 15.95
C CYS A 55 6.57 5.85 16.56
N ARG A 56 5.66 6.35 15.72
CA ARG A 56 4.40 6.97 16.16
C ARG A 56 3.53 5.97 16.93
N ILE A 57 3.28 4.81 16.35
CA ILE A 57 2.40 3.78 16.97
C ILE A 57 3.03 3.23 18.25
N LEU A 58 4.35 3.03 18.28
CA LEU A 58 5.05 2.62 19.50
C LEU A 58 4.87 3.66 20.61
N ASN A 59 5.01 4.96 20.31
CA ASN A 59 4.80 6.02 21.28
C ASN A 59 3.35 6.05 21.81
N GLU A 60 2.36 5.93 20.92
CA GLU A 60 0.93 5.84 21.31
C GLU A 60 0.64 4.64 22.22
N LEU A 61 1.29 3.50 21.97
CA LEU A 61 1.14 2.31 22.81
C LEU A 61 1.84 2.45 24.16
N LEU A 62 2.99 3.12 24.21
CA LEU A 62 3.68 3.44 25.46
C LEU A 62 2.81 4.32 26.36
N ASP A 63 2.21 5.39 25.79
CA ASP A 63 1.26 6.25 26.50
C ASP A 63 0.05 5.46 27.00
N LYS A 64 -0.54 4.62 26.15
CA LYS A 64 -1.74 3.81 26.46
C LYS A 64 -1.51 2.77 27.55
N TYR A 65 -0.34 2.15 27.57
CA TYR A 65 0.00 1.08 28.52
C TYR A 65 0.89 1.54 29.67
N HIS A 66 1.13 2.85 29.81
CA HIS A 66 1.96 3.45 30.86
C HIS A 66 3.35 2.80 30.97
N ASP A 67 4.04 2.69 29.84
CA ASP A 67 5.37 2.07 29.72
C ASP A 67 5.44 0.59 30.18
N ASP A 68 4.31 -0.12 30.26
CA ASP A 68 4.28 -1.57 30.51
C ASP A 68 4.72 -2.33 29.24
N TRP A 69 6.03 -2.47 29.07
CA TRP A 69 6.66 -3.12 27.92
C TRP A 69 6.16 -4.54 27.65
N LYS A 70 5.73 -5.27 28.68
CA LYS A 70 5.14 -6.61 28.54
C LYS A 70 3.81 -6.60 27.78
N LYS A 71 3.10 -5.47 27.80
CA LYS A 71 1.88 -5.24 27.00
C LYS A 71 2.16 -4.50 25.70
N VAL A 72 3.07 -3.54 25.72
CA VAL A 72 3.39 -2.70 24.55
C VAL A 72 3.96 -3.54 23.41
N MET A 73 4.97 -4.37 23.67
CA MET A 73 5.64 -5.15 22.62
C MET A 73 4.70 -6.11 21.85
N PRO A 74 3.88 -6.95 22.50
CA PRO A 74 2.91 -7.78 21.78
C PRO A 74 1.85 -6.95 21.06
N ALA A 75 1.34 -5.86 21.67
CA ALA A 75 0.34 -5.00 21.03
C ALA A 75 0.89 -4.31 19.78
N PHE A 76 2.14 -3.83 19.85
CA PHE A 76 2.85 -3.22 18.73
C PHE A 76 3.03 -4.22 17.58
N TYR A 77 3.57 -5.41 17.88
CA TYR A 77 3.75 -6.46 16.88
C TYR A 77 2.43 -6.83 16.19
N GLN A 78 1.36 -7.07 16.96
CA GLN A 78 0.04 -7.41 16.40
C GLN A 78 -0.52 -6.29 15.51
N SER A 79 -0.36 -5.03 15.90
CA SER A 79 -0.84 -3.88 15.14
C SER A 79 -0.03 -3.65 13.85
N ARG A 80 1.30 -3.79 13.91
CA ARG A 80 2.19 -3.44 12.79
C ARG A 80 2.45 -4.57 11.81
N LYS A 81 2.47 -5.83 12.25
CA LYS A 81 2.84 -6.97 11.39
C LYS A 81 1.95 -7.06 10.14
N VAL A 82 0.63 -6.98 10.32
CA VAL A 82 -0.32 -7.05 9.20
C VAL A 82 -0.14 -5.90 8.20
N ASN A 83 0.17 -4.70 8.68
CA ASN A 83 0.34 -3.51 7.85
C ASN A 83 1.66 -3.52 7.09
N THR A 84 2.74 -3.94 7.73
CA THR A 84 4.07 -4.02 7.09
C THR A 84 4.16 -5.16 6.08
N ASP A 85 3.49 -6.29 6.34
CA ASP A 85 3.33 -7.36 5.35
C ASP A 85 2.53 -6.87 4.12
N ALA A 86 1.48 -6.05 4.34
CA ALA A 86 0.71 -5.43 3.27
C ALA A 86 1.57 -4.48 2.41
N VAL A 87 2.40 -3.62 3.03
CA VAL A 87 3.35 -2.75 2.31
C VAL A 87 4.36 -3.55 1.50
N ALA A 88 4.93 -4.60 2.10
CA ALA A 88 5.89 -5.44 1.42
C ALA A 88 5.27 -6.08 0.17
N GLN A 89 4.03 -6.56 0.26
CA GLN A 89 3.31 -7.10 -0.88
C GLN A 89 3.00 -6.02 -1.93
N MET A 90 2.44 -4.87 -1.52
CA MET A 90 2.15 -3.76 -2.42
C MET A 90 3.40 -3.27 -3.17
N SER A 91 4.57 -3.30 -2.52
CA SER A 91 5.82 -2.95 -3.18
C SER A 91 6.27 -3.99 -4.19
N MET A 92 6.09 -5.28 -3.92
CA MET A 92 6.34 -6.30 -4.93
C MET A 92 5.35 -6.23 -6.09
N ASP A 93 4.07 -5.93 -5.82
CA ASP A 93 3.06 -5.74 -6.86
C ASP A 93 3.44 -4.56 -7.76
N ASN A 94 3.89 -3.44 -7.18
CA ASN A 94 4.30 -2.26 -7.94
C ASN A 94 5.55 -2.51 -8.80
N PHE A 95 6.45 -3.40 -8.37
CA PHE A 95 7.58 -3.83 -9.20
C PHE A 95 7.11 -4.51 -10.49
N HIS A 96 6.17 -5.46 -10.38
CA HIS A 96 5.61 -6.14 -11.54
C HIS A 96 4.83 -5.17 -12.44
N GLU A 97 4.07 -4.26 -11.82
CA GLU A 97 3.30 -3.22 -12.53
C GLU A 97 4.22 -2.38 -13.43
N ILE A 98 5.30 -1.82 -12.87
CA ILE A 98 6.25 -0.97 -13.61
C ILE A 98 7.06 -1.77 -14.63
N GLN A 99 7.37 -3.03 -14.35
CA GLN A 99 8.19 -3.84 -15.25
C GLN A 99 7.43 -4.32 -16.50
N ILE A 100 6.18 -4.74 -16.33
CA ILE A 100 5.43 -5.49 -17.36
C ILE A 100 4.14 -4.77 -17.74
N ASP A 101 3.30 -4.44 -16.76
CA ASP A 101 1.88 -4.12 -17.00
C ASP A 101 1.69 -2.75 -17.67
N ILE A 102 2.58 -1.80 -17.45
CA ILE A 102 2.52 -0.47 -18.10
C ILE A 102 2.51 -0.54 -19.64
N ARG A 103 2.94 -1.68 -20.22
CA ARG A 103 2.94 -1.90 -21.68
C ARG A 103 1.59 -2.44 -22.19
N ASP A 104 0.71 -2.89 -21.31
CA ASP A 104 -0.62 -3.40 -21.67
C ASP A 104 -1.63 -2.26 -21.80
N LYS A 105 -2.31 -2.19 -22.94
CA LYS A 105 -3.37 -1.22 -23.21
C LYS A 105 -4.56 -1.38 -22.25
N ARG A 106 -4.90 -2.61 -21.87
CA ARG A 106 -6.01 -2.88 -20.93
C ARG A 106 -5.67 -2.40 -19.53
N PHE A 107 -4.43 -2.57 -19.09
CA PHE A 107 -3.95 -2.01 -17.84
C PHE A 107 -4.04 -0.47 -17.83
N ASN A 108 -3.53 0.18 -18.89
CA ASN A 108 -3.59 1.64 -19.01
C ASN A 108 -5.03 2.18 -19.05
N PHE A 109 -5.94 1.47 -19.73
CA PHE A 109 -7.36 1.81 -19.72
C PHE A 109 -7.97 1.74 -18.32
N LYS A 110 -7.63 0.73 -17.51
CA LYS A 110 -8.09 0.64 -16.11
C LYS A 110 -7.58 1.79 -15.25
N LYS A 111 -6.33 2.26 -15.46
CA LYS A 111 -5.81 3.44 -14.76
C LYS A 111 -6.54 4.72 -15.16
N GLN A 112 -6.90 4.87 -16.44
CA GLN A 112 -7.74 5.99 -16.90
C GLN A 112 -9.14 5.92 -16.28
N LEU A 113 -9.73 4.73 -16.22
CA LEU A 113 -11.03 4.52 -15.57
C LEU A 113 -10.98 4.84 -14.07
N GLU A 114 -9.94 4.39 -13.36
CA GLU A 114 -9.73 4.72 -11.95
C GLU A 114 -9.68 6.24 -11.73
N LEU A 115 -8.93 6.96 -12.58
CA LEU A 115 -8.84 8.41 -12.52
C LEU A 115 -10.21 9.09 -12.77
N GLU A 116 -10.96 8.63 -13.76
CA GLU A 116 -12.32 9.13 -14.03
C GLU A 116 -13.28 8.87 -12.87
N LEU A 117 -13.18 7.71 -12.22
CA LEU A 117 -13.98 7.39 -11.03
C LEU A 117 -13.66 8.35 -9.89
N MET A 118 -12.37 8.63 -9.63
CA MET A 118 -11.96 9.59 -8.61
C MET A 118 -12.45 11.01 -8.92
N HIS A 119 -12.44 11.44 -10.19
CA HIS A 119 -12.94 12.77 -10.58
C HIS A 119 -14.46 12.90 -10.45
N ARG A 120 -15.21 11.86 -10.82
CA ARG A 120 -16.69 11.88 -10.83
C ARG A 120 -17.29 11.64 -9.46
N TYR A 121 -16.66 10.79 -8.66
CA TYR A 121 -17.16 10.34 -7.37
C TYR A 121 -16.09 10.48 -6.26
N PRO A 122 -15.58 11.70 -6.01
CA PRO A 122 -14.46 11.92 -5.08
C PRO A 122 -14.77 11.50 -3.63
N GLU A 123 -16.04 11.59 -3.21
CA GLU A 123 -16.48 11.21 -1.86
C GLU A 123 -16.67 9.69 -1.70
N ASP A 124 -16.87 8.96 -2.81
CA ASP A 124 -17.19 7.52 -2.79
C ASP A 124 -16.02 6.65 -3.28
N TYR A 125 -15.07 7.22 -4.02
CA TYR A 125 -13.98 6.47 -4.64
C TYR A 125 -12.63 7.18 -4.43
N VAL A 126 -11.85 6.65 -3.48
CA VAL A 126 -10.46 7.05 -3.23
C VAL A 126 -9.55 5.88 -3.58
N SER A 127 -8.63 6.05 -4.54
CA SER A 127 -7.75 4.96 -4.98
C SER A 127 -6.81 4.47 -3.88
N LYS A 128 -6.40 3.19 -3.97
CA LYS A 128 -5.35 2.62 -3.10
C LYS A 128 -4.11 3.52 -3.01
N HIS A 129 -3.67 4.09 -4.14
CA HIS A 129 -2.51 4.97 -4.16
C HIS A 129 -2.70 6.20 -3.26
N VAL A 130 -3.88 6.83 -3.28
CA VAL A 130 -4.16 7.98 -2.43
C VAL A 130 -4.20 7.60 -0.95
N LEU A 131 -4.82 6.47 -0.62
CA LEU A 131 -4.89 5.96 0.77
C LEU A 131 -3.51 5.68 1.36
N VAL A 132 -2.57 5.17 0.56
CA VAL A 132 -1.21 4.88 1.05
C VAL A 132 -0.38 6.16 1.13
N MET A 133 -0.45 7.03 0.11
CA MET A 133 0.49 8.14 -0.04
C MET A 133 0.10 9.40 0.72
N PHE A 134 -1.21 9.61 0.94
CA PHE A 134 -1.74 10.92 1.37
C PHE A 134 -2.64 10.84 2.60
N THR A 135 -2.81 9.66 3.20
CA THR A 135 -3.55 9.48 4.46
C THR A 135 -2.76 8.60 5.44
N ASN A 136 -3.30 8.40 6.64
CA ASN A 136 -2.80 7.43 7.62
C ASN A 136 -3.68 6.17 7.66
N THR A 137 -4.34 5.83 6.55
CA THR A 137 -5.14 4.60 6.46
C THR A 137 -4.21 3.40 6.67
N PRO A 138 -4.54 2.45 7.55
CA PRO A 138 -3.72 1.26 7.75
C PRO A 138 -3.44 0.55 6.41
N TYR A 139 -2.18 0.22 6.15
CA TYR A 139 -1.77 -0.39 4.88
C TYR A 139 -2.55 -1.66 4.53
N ALA A 140 -2.92 -2.47 5.52
CA ALA A 140 -3.74 -3.67 5.32
C ALA A 140 -5.15 -3.32 4.81
N GLU A 141 -5.74 -2.24 5.34
CA GLU A 141 -7.05 -1.72 4.89
C GLU A 141 -6.94 -1.15 3.47
N ALA A 142 -5.91 -0.36 3.19
CA ALA A 142 -5.67 0.19 1.85
C ALA A 142 -5.45 -0.92 0.81
N GLN A 143 -4.71 -1.98 1.17
CA GLN A 143 -4.52 -3.15 0.31
C GLN A 143 -5.84 -3.85 0.03
N ALA A 144 -6.62 -4.17 1.06
CA ALA A 144 -7.93 -4.80 0.91
C ALA A 144 -8.87 -3.97 0.04
N GLN A 145 -8.93 -2.66 0.25
CA GLN A 145 -9.70 -1.75 -0.58
C GLN A 145 -9.25 -1.78 -2.04
N GLY A 146 -7.94 -1.81 -2.30
CA GLY A 146 -7.39 -1.95 -3.65
C GLY A 146 -7.80 -3.24 -4.35
N GLU A 147 -7.92 -4.36 -3.63
CA GLU A 147 -8.42 -5.62 -4.19
C GLU A 147 -9.90 -5.52 -4.59
N PHE A 148 -10.73 -4.88 -3.77
CA PHE A 148 -12.13 -4.60 -4.12
C PHE A 148 -12.24 -3.69 -5.33
N GLN A 149 -11.44 -2.61 -5.35
CA GLN A 149 -11.38 -1.68 -6.46
C GLN A 149 -10.95 -2.36 -7.76
N THR A 150 -9.98 -3.28 -7.70
CA THR A 150 -9.54 -4.05 -8.86
C THR A 150 -10.67 -4.90 -9.44
N LYS A 151 -11.43 -5.60 -8.57
CA LYS A 151 -12.61 -6.37 -9.00
C LYS A 151 -13.68 -5.47 -9.62
N PHE A 152 -13.90 -4.30 -9.04
CA PHE A 152 -14.85 -3.31 -9.54
C PHE A 152 -14.44 -2.77 -10.92
N LEU A 153 -13.18 -2.37 -11.08
CA LEU A 153 -12.61 -1.91 -12.35
C LEU A 153 -12.72 -2.99 -13.43
N ASN A 154 -12.40 -4.24 -13.09
CA ASN A 154 -12.56 -5.37 -14.02
C ASN A 154 -14.00 -5.48 -14.53
N LYS A 155 -14.98 -5.50 -13.61
CA LYS A 155 -16.41 -5.61 -13.95
C LYS A 155 -16.89 -4.52 -14.91
N ILE A 156 -16.36 -3.30 -14.79
CA ILE A 156 -16.68 -2.20 -15.71
C ILE A 156 -15.94 -2.40 -17.05
N SER A 157 -14.62 -2.66 -16.98
CA SER A 157 -13.74 -2.71 -18.15
C SER A 157 -13.90 -3.95 -19.04
N ASP A 158 -14.53 -5.02 -18.56
CA ASP A 158 -14.69 -6.27 -19.33
C ASP A 158 -15.58 -6.09 -20.57
N GLN A 159 -16.47 -5.09 -20.57
CA GLN A 159 -17.48 -4.89 -21.62
C GLN A 159 -17.19 -3.70 -22.54
N VAL A 160 -16.12 -2.94 -22.27
CA VAL A 160 -15.79 -1.70 -22.98
C VAL A 160 -14.29 -1.58 -23.22
N GLU A 161 -13.90 -0.81 -24.23
CA GLU A 161 -12.47 -0.50 -24.49
C GLU A 161 -12.15 0.99 -24.37
N ARG A 162 -13.18 1.82 -24.28
CA ARG A 162 -13.05 3.28 -24.21
C ARG A 162 -13.96 3.87 -23.14
N ILE A 163 -13.56 5.01 -22.59
CA ILE A 163 -14.26 5.66 -21.48
C ILE A 163 -15.66 6.13 -21.91
N GLU A 164 -15.81 6.53 -23.17
CA GLU A 164 -17.07 7.03 -23.74
C GLU A 164 -18.15 5.94 -23.85
N GLU A 165 -17.75 4.67 -23.83
CA GLU A 165 -18.66 3.52 -23.91
C GLU A 165 -19.25 3.12 -22.54
N ILE A 166 -18.77 3.76 -21.46
CA ILE A 166 -19.17 3.42 -20.10
C ILE A 166 -20.56 4.00 -19.80
N ASP A 167 -21.48 3.12 -19.41
CA ASP A 167 -22.75 3.51 -18.80
C ASP A 167 -22.54 3.93 -17.34
N TRP A 168 -22.33 5.22 -17.14
CA TRP A 168 -22.11 5.83 -15.82
C TRP A 168 -23.30 5.66 -14.86
N THR A 169 -24.53 5.53 -15.37
CA THR A 169 -25.72 5.31 -14.53
C THR A 169 -25.65 3.94 -13.85
N LYS A 170 -25.19 2.93 -14.60
CA LYS A 170 -24.95 1.59 -14.06
C LYS A 170 -23.76 1.58 -13.10
N VAL A 171 -22.71 2.35 -13.36
CA VAL A 171 -21.55 2.50 -12.47
C VAL A 171 -21.98 3.09 -11.12
N GLU A 172 -22.70 4.20 -11.12
CA GLU A 172 -23.19 4.88 -9.91
C GLU A 172 -24.03 3.94 -9.02
N LYS A 173 -24.97 3.19 -9.62
CA LYS A 173 -25.77 2.20 -8.89
C LYS A 173 -24.92 1.10 -8.25
N ASN A 174 -23.84 0.66 -8.91
CA ASN A 174 -22.93 -0.32 -8.33
C ASN A 174 -22.01 0.28 -7.27
N LEU A 175 -21.61 1.54 -7.43
CA LEU A 175 -20.74 2.28 -6.50
C LEU A 175 -21.41 2.42 -5.13
N GLY A 176 -22.68 2.83 -5.09
CA GLY A 176 -23.44 2.97 -3.83
C GLY A 176 -23.65 1.66 -3.06
N ASN A 177 -23.48 0.49 -3.71
CA ASN A 177 -23.44 -0.81 -3.03
C ASN A 177 -22.05 -1.14 -2.49
N MET A 178 -20.99 -0.56 -3.07
CA MET A 178 -19.60 -0.76 -2.65
C MET A 178 -19.28 0.04 -1.39
N THR A 179 -19.64 1.32 -1.34
CA THR A 179 -19.39 2.19 -0.16
C THR A 179 -20.11 1.70 1.10
N LYS A 180 -21.32 1.13 0.98
CA LYS A 180 -22.07 0.54 2.10
C LYS A 180 -21.43 -0.73 2.68
N ASN A 181 -20.67 -1.48 1.89
CA ASN A 181 -19.98 -2.68 2.35
C ASN A 181 -18.62 -2.37 3.00
N TRP A 182 -18.14 -1.15 2.87
CA TRP A 182 -16.90 -0.67 3.49
C TRP A 182 -17.11 -0.04 4.86
N GLN A 183 -18.27 0.61 5.08
CA GLN A 183 -18.60 1.26 6.35
C GLN A 183 -19.20 0.32 7.42
N ASN A 184 -19.40 -0.97 7.10
CA ASN A 184 -19.91 -2.00 8.02
C ASN A 184 -18.84 -3.06 8.28
#